data_AF-A0A924GI06-F1
#
_entry.id   AF-A0A924GI06-F1
#
_cell.length_a   1.000
_cell.length_b   1.000
_cell.length_c   1.000
_cell.angle_alpha   90.00
_cell.angle_beta   90.00
_cell.angle_gamma   90.00
#
_symmetry.space_group_name_H-M   'P 1'
#
loop_
_entity.id
_entity.type
_entity.pdbx_description
1 polymer ?
#
loop_
_entity_poly.entity_id
_entity_poly.type
_entity_poly.pdbx_seq_one_letter_code
_entity_poly.pdbx_strand_id
1 'polypeptide(L)'
;MKRASVAVAVVMTAAVTLTACGGSNAYCDTVKGGEKTLNTFGQTRTDKAYQGYADLLSKIAKVAPTGVKSDWTTLSAKTDGVLKAQSAVGFKLEDMTDTKKVAATLKAADLKMLNGAYTAFNGTTKERAAVVKNVKQECKITLK
;
A
#
# COMPACT_ATOMS: atom_id res chain seq x y z
N MET A 1 6.90 31.76 55.75
CA MET A 1 6.12 30.78 54.95
C MET A 1 5.22 31.53 53.97
N LYS A 2 5.58 31.58 52.69
CA LYS A 2 4.65 31.92 51.59
C LYS A 2 5.08 31.11 50.37
N ARG A 3 4.25 30.12 50.03
CA ARG A 3 4.34 29.31 48.82
C ARG A 3 3.79 30.14 47.67
N ALA A 4 4.50 30.18 46.54
CA ALA A 4 3.94 30.59 45.27
C ALA A 4 4.71 29.89 44.15
N SER A 5 4.32 28.66 43.86
CA SER A 5 4.70 27.94 42.66
C SER A 5 3.95 28.58 41.48
N VAL A 6 4.67 29.17 40.54
CA VAL A 6 4.08 29.66 39.28
C VAL A 6 4.41 28.67 38.17
N ALA A 7 3.34 28.20 37.54
CA ALA A 7 3.26 27.09 36.62
C ALA A 7 4.02 27.33 35.31
N VAL A 8 4.71 26.27 34.84
CA VAL A 8 5.25 26.17 33.49
C VAL A 8 4.08 25.94 32.53
N ALA A 9 3.75 26.96 31.73
CA ALA A 9 2.82 26.82 30.62
C ALA A 9 3.50 26.03 29.48
N VAL A 10 3.24 24.72 29.43
CA VAL A 10 3.53 23.89 28.26
C VAL A 10 2.57 24.32 27.16
N VAL A 11 3.06 25.10 26.20
CA VAL A 11 2.35 25.36 24.94
C VAL A 11 2.32 24.05 24.17
N MET A 12 1.26 23.27 24.38
CA MET A 12 0.95 22.15 23.49
C MET A 12 0.57 22.73 22.14
N THR A 13 1.51 22.70 21.18
CA THR A 13 1.19 22.86 19.77
C THR A 13 0.45 21.61 19.29
N ALA A 14 -0.82 21.48 19.72
CA ALA A 14 -1.79 20.66 19.02
C ALA A 14 -2.12 21.41 17.73
N ALA A 15 -1.36 21.13 16.68
CA ALA A 15 -1.78 21.42 15.31
C ALA A 15 -2.98 20.52 15.00
N VAL A 16 -4.14 20.90 15.54
CA VAL A 16 -5.44 20.42 15.10
C VAL A 16 -5.65 21.06 13.74
N THR A 17 -5.14 20.43 12.68
CA THR A 17 -5.58 20.79 11.33
C THR A 17 -7.02 20.33 11.20
N LEU A 18 -7.93 21.24 11.55
CA LEU A 18 -9.31 21.27 11.12
C LEU A 18 -9.36 21.12 9.59
N THR A 19 -9.51 19.89 9.10
CA THR A 19 -10.14 19.63 7.80
C THR A 19 -11.34 18.72 8.02
N ALA A 20 -12.26 19.20 8.85
CA ALA A 20 -13.63 18.72 8.93
C ALA A 20 -14.55 19.86 8.50
N CYS A 21 -14.72 20.04 7.18
CA CYS A 21 -15.86 20.74 6.59
C CYS A 21 -15.97 20.39 5.09
N GLY A 22 -16.83 19.41 4.77
CA GLY A 22 -17.73 19.46 3.60
C GLY A 22 -17.17 19.49 2.17
N GLY A 23 -15.87 19.30 1.93
CA GLY A 23 -15.30 19.16 0.60
C GLY A 23 -14.67 17.78 0.42
N SER A 24 -15.02 17.09 -0.67
CA SER A 24 -14.36 15.87 -1.14
C SER A 24 -12.83 15.93 -0.96
N ASN A 25 -12.26 15.12 -0.07
CA ASN A 25 -10.81 14.97 0.03
C ASN A 25 -10.40 14.00 -1.07
N ALA A 26 -9.66 14.49 -2.07
CA ALA A 26 -9.22 13.70 -3.22
C ALA A 26 -8.58 12.36 -2.82
N TYR A 27 -7.88 12.32 -1.68
CA TYR A 27 -7.37 11.08 -1.11
C TYR A 27 -8.49 10.09 -0.75
N CYS A 28 -9.44 10.52 0.07
CA CYS A 28 -10.54 9.68 0.54
C CYS A 28 -11.49 9.27 -0.59
N ASP A 29 -11.71 10.14 -1.58
CA ASP A 29 -12.49 9.80 -2.77
C ASP A 29 -11.80 8.75 -3.63
N THR A 30 -10.48 8.88 -3.81
CA THR A 30 -9.70 7.89 -4.57
C THR A 30 -9.70 6.54 -3.85
N VAL A 31 -9.55 6.54 -2.52
CA VAL A 31 -9.63 5.31 -1.72
C VAL A 31 -11.02 4.69 -1.79
N LYS A 32 -12.09 5.49 -1.64
CA LYS A 32 -13.48 5.01 -1.74
C LYS A 32 -13.80 4.45 -3.12
N GLY A 33 -13.40 5.13 -4.18
CA GLY A 33 -13.57 4.67 -5.55
C GLY A 33 -12.79 3.38 -5.85
N GLY A 34 -11.68 3.15 -5.13
CA GLY A 34 -10.85 1.96 -5.23
C GLY A 34 -11.15 0.86 -4.22
N GLU A 35 -12.15 1.02 -3.34
CA GLU A 35 -12.32 0.20 -2.14
C GLU A 35 -12.43 -1.31 -2.44
N LYS A 36 -13.21 -1.67 -3.47
CA LYS A 36 -13.35 -3.07 -3.88
C LYS A 36 -12.01 -3.70 -4.26
N THR A 37 -11.19 -2.97 -5.01
CA THR A 37 -9.87 -3.42 -5.46
C THR A 37 -8.88 -3.53 -4.29
N LEU A 38 -8.95 -2.58 -3.34
CA LEU A 38 -8.14 -2.62 -2.12
C LEU A 38 -8.50 -3.82 -1.22
N ASN A 39 -9.80 -4.11 -1.08
CA ASN A 39 -10.30 -5.24 -0.27
C ASN A 39 -9.98 -6.61 -0.88
N THR A 40 -9.58 -6.68 -2.15
CA THR A 40 -9.10 -7.92 -2.79
C THR A 40 -7.59 -7.91 -3.01
N PHE A 41 -6.86 -6.92 -2.47
CA PHE A 41 -5.45 -6.72 -2.74
C PHE A 41 -4.62 -7.98 -2.43
N GLY A 42 -3.95 -8.51 -3.45
CA GLY A 42 -3.14 -9.73 -3.35
C GLY A 42 -3.93 -11.05 -3.32
N GLN A 43 -5.27 -11.03 -3.26
CA GLN A 43 -6.10 -12.24 -3.29
C GLN A 43 -6.20 -12.82 -4.70
N THR A 44 -6.49 -11.97 -5.70
CA THR A 44 -6.47 -12.38 -7.11
C THR A 44 -5.04 -12.33 -7.65
N ARG A 45 -4.47 -13.51 -7.90
CA ARG A 45 -3.08 -13.72 -8.32
C ARG A 45 -2.96 -13.85 -9.84
N THR A 46 -3.27 -12.78 -10.54
CA THR A 46 -3.10 -12.67 -12.00
C THR A 46 -2.34 -11.40 -12.35
N ASP A 47 -1.66 -11.38 -13.49
CA ASP A 47 -0.94 -10.18 -13.96
C ASP A 47 -1.88 -8.98 -14.03
N LYS A 48 -3.08 -9.18 -14.61
CA LYS A 48 -4.11 -8.14 -14.74
C LYS A 48 -4.55 -7.57 -13.39
N ALA A 49 -4.73 -8.42 -12.38
CA ALA A 49 -5.11 -7.96 -11.05
C ALA A 49 -3.99 -7.16 -10.39
N TYR A 50 -2.75 -7.66 -10.47
CA TYR A 50 -1.59 -6.97 -9.92
C TYR A 50 -1.30 -5.64 -10.61
N GLN A 51 -1.56 -5.53 -11.92
CA GLN A 51 -1.51 -4.26 -12.63
C GLN A 51 -2.57 -3.29 -12.09
N GLY A 52 -3.81 -3.74 -11.96
CA GLY A 52 -4.89 -2.94 -11.37
C GLY A 52 -4.58 -2.46 -9.95
N TYR A 53 -3.94 -3.32 -9.14
CA TYR A 53 -3.46 -2.95 -7.82
C TYR A 53 -2.36 -1.89 -7.87
N ALA A 54 -1.29 -2.10 -8.65
CA ALA A 54 -0.18 -1.17 -8.78
C ALA A 54 -0.65 0.22 -9.25
N ASP A 55 -1.56 0.26 -10.22
CA ASP A 55 -2.14 1.48 -10.77
C ASP A 55 -2.97 2.24 -9.73
N LEU A 56 -3.85 1.53 -9.01
CA LEU A 56 -4.67 2.15 -7.96
C LEU A 56 -3.80 2.69 -6.82
N LEU A 57 -2.83 1.91 -6.36
CA LEU A 57 -1.89 2.32 -5.31
C LEU A 57 -1.10 3.57 -5.73
N SER A 58 -0.65 3.63 -7.00
CA SER A 58 0.03 4.79 -7.56
C SER A 58 -0.89 6.02 -7.60
N LYS A 59 -2.14 5.85 -8.02
CA LYS A 59 -3.14 6.93 -8.04
C LYS A 59 -3.39 7.49 -6.64
N ILE A 60 -3.56 6.61 -5.65
CA ILE A 60 -3.75 7.02 -4.25
C ILE A 60 -2.49 7.75 -3.75
N ALA A 61 -1.29 7.23 -4.01
CA ALA A 61 -0.04 7.85 -3.59
C ALA A 61 0.14 9.30 -4.08
N LYS A 62 -0.37 9.63 -5.28
CA LYS A 62 -0.27 10.99 -5.84
C LYS A 62 -1.04 12.02 -5.03
N VAL A 63 -2.16 11.62 -4.42
CA VAL A 63 -3.08 12.50 -3.67
C VAL A 63 -3.03 12.27 -2.15
N ALA A 64 -2.29 11.26 -1.70
CA ALA A 64 -2.19 10.91 -0.29
C ALA A 64 -1.50 12.01 0.54
N PRO A 65 -1.92 12.20 1.81
CA PRO A 65 -1.24 13.11 2.72
C PRO A 65 0.21 12.66 2.97
N THR A 66 1.10 13.60 3.26
CA THR A 66 2.55 13.38 3.40
C THR A 66 2.90 12.25 4.35
N GLY A 67 2.16 12.10 5.45
CA GLY A 67 2.40 11.07 6.48
C GLY A 67 2.17 9.62 6.06
N VAL A 68 1.53 9.36 4.91
CA VAL A 68 1.27 7.99 4.41
C VAL A 68 1.61 7.83 2.91
N LYS A 69 1.99 8.91 2.24
CA LYS A 69 2.33 8.92 0.81
C LYS A 69 3.47 7.95 0.46
N SER A 70 4.49 7.86 1.31
CA SER A 70 5.60 6.92 1.12
C SER A 70 5.14 5.47 1.18
N ASP A 71 4.19 5.14 2.07
CA ASP A 71 3.67 3.79 2.23
C ASP A 71 2.91 3.36 0.97
N TRP A 72 1.99 4.21 0.47
CA TRP A 72 1.30 3.95 -0.80
C TRP A 72 2.26 3.81 -1.99
N THR A 73 3.29 4.65 -2.04
CA THR A 73 4.32 4.60 -3.09
C THR A 73 5.08 3.27 -3.03
N THR A 74 5.49 2.84 -1.83
CA THR A 74 6.17 1.56 -1.62
C THR A 74 5.28 0.39 -2.03
N LEU A 75 4.01 0.39 -1.63
CA LEU A 75 3.07 -0.66 -2.02
C LEU A 75 2.91 -0.76 -3.55
N SER A 76 2.73 0.38 -4.23
CA SER A 76 2.67 0.43 -5.68
C SER A 76 3.94 -0.12 -6.32
N ALA A 77 5.11 0.35 -5.88
CA ALA A 77 6.41 -0.07 -6.42
C ALA A 77 6.70 -1.55 -6.20
N LYS A 78 6.37 -2.12 -5.03
CA LYS A 78 6.58 -3.55 -4.79
C LYS A 78 5.60 -4.43 -5.56
N THR A 79 4.38 -3.95 -5.79
CA THR A 79 3.40 -4.66 -6.63
C THR A 79 3.84 -4.67 -8.10
N ASP A 80 4.29 -3.52 -8.60
CA ASP A 80 4.87 -3.39 -9.94
C ASP A 80 6.17 -4.22 -10.10
N GLY A 81 6.99 -4.30 -9.04
CA GLY A 81 8.18 -5.15 -9.01
C GLY A 81 7.88 -6.64 -9.25
N VAL A 82 6.72 -7.13 -8.79
CA VAL A 82 6.27 -8.50 -9.07
C VAL A 82 5.97 -8.68 -10.56
N LEU A 83 5.24 -7.74 -11.18
CA LEU A 83 4.92 -7.78 -12.61
C LEU A 83 6.18 -7.71 -13.47
N LYS A 84 7.13 -6.85 -13.10
CA LYS A 84 8.42 -6.72 -13.79
C LYS A 84 9.23 -8.00 -13.71
N ALA A 85 9.27 -8.65 -12.55
CA ALA A 85 9.97 -9.93 -12.41
C ALA A 85 9.32 -11.02 -13.29
N GLN A 86 7.99 -11.10 -13.29
CA GLN A 86 7.24 -12.01 -14.16
C GLN A 86 7.50 -11.77 -15.65
N SER A 87 7.42 -10.51 -16.08
CA SER A 87 7.72 -10.11 -17.45
C SER A 87 9.16 -10.41 -17.84
N ALA A 88 10.13 -10.24 -16.94
CA ALA A 88 11.54 -10.48 -17.22
C ALA A 88 11.85 -11.95 -17.49
N VAL A 89 11.12 -12.86 -16.85
CA VAL A 89 11.28 -14.32 -17.04
C VAL A 89 10.27 -14.89 -18.03
N GLY A 90 9.41 -14.06 -18.62
CA GLY A 90 8.41 -14.46 -19.60
C GLY A 90 7.35 -15.41 -19.05
N PHE A 91 7.01 -15.30 -17.76
CA PHE A 91 6.10 -16.20 -17.07
C PHE A 91 5.00 -15.41 -16.35
N LYS A 92 3.74 -15.87 -16.43
CA LYS A 92 2.61 -15.12 -15.87
C LYS A 92 2.36 -15.49 -14.41
N LEU A 93 1.75 -14.57 -13.66
CA LEU A 93 1.41 -14.80 -12.26
C LEU A 93 0.36 -15.91 -12.07
N GLU A 94 -0.65 -15.97 -12.94
CA GLU A 94 -1.64 -17.05 -12.93
C GLU A 94 -1.07 -18.44 -13.27
N ASP A 95 0.08 -18.50 -13.95
CA ASP A 95 0.72 -19.76 -14.32
C ASP A 95 1.57 -20.35 -13.19
N MET A 96 1.84 -19.58 -12.12
CA MET A 96 2.71 -20.00 -11.01
C MET A 96 2.14 -21.17 -10.20
N THR A 97 0.84 -21.44 -10.33
CA THR A 97 0.20 -22.60 -9.70
C THR A 97 0.37 -23.90 -10.50
N ASP A 98 0.77 -23.82 -11.77
CA ASP A 98 1.07 -24.98 -12.58
C ASP A 98 2.53 -25.42 -12.36
N THR A 99 2.73 -26.33 -11.43
CA THR A 99 4.06 -26.83 -11.07
C THR A 99 4.78 -27.52 -12.22
N LYS A 100 4.05 -28.13 -13.16
CA LYS A 100 4.65 -28.76 -14.36
C LYS A 100 5.16 -27.69 -15.31
N LYS A 101 4.36 -26.66 -15.57
CA LYS A 101 4.75 -25.53 -16.42
C LYS A 101 5.92 -24.76 -15.82
N VAL A 102 5.90 -24.54 -14.51
CA VAL A 102 7.02 -23.94 -13.76
C VAL A 102 8.29 -24.77 -13.96
N ALA A 103 8.26 -26.07 -13.70
CA ALA A 103 9.43 -26.94 -13.82
C ALA A 103 9.96 -27.06 -15.27
N ALA A 104 9.07 -26.99 -16.26
CA ALA A 104 9.44 -27.06 -17.68
C ALA A 104 10.03 -25.75 -18.23
N THR A 105 9.70 -24.60 -17.62
CA THR A 105 10.01 -23.28 -18.20
C THR A 105 11.08 -22.53 -17.40
N LEU A 106 10.99 -22.54 -16.07
CA LEU A 106 11.79 -21.66 -15.21
C LEU A 106 13.08 -22.33 -14.75
N LYS A 107 14.19 -21.60 -14.86
CA LYS A 107 15.50 -22.02 -14.35
C LYS A 107 15.68 -21.52 -12.92
N ALA A 108 16.71 -22.03 -12.24
CA ALA A 108 17.03 -21.62 -10.87
C ALA A 108 17.24 -20.09 -10.71
N ALA A 109 17.83 -19.44 -11.72
CA ALA A 109 18.01 -17.99 -11.73
C ALA A 109 16.67 -17.22 -11.81
N ASP A 110 15.73 -17.71 -12.62
CA ASP A 110 14.39 -17.14 -12.76
C ASP A 110 13.61 -17.27 -11.46
N LEU A 111 13.63 -18.47 -10.86
CA LEU A 111 13.01 -18.73 -9.57
C LEU A 111 13.59 -17.84 -8.46
N LYS A 112 14.91 -17.60 -8.47
CA LYS A 112 15.55 -16.67 -7.53
C LYS A 112 15.06 -15.23 -7.73
N MET A 113 14.93 -14.78 -8.98
CA MET A 113 14.42 -13.44 -9.30
C MET A 113 12.97 -13.27 -8.83
N LEU A 114 12.10 -14.23 -9.17
CA LEU A 114 10.70 -14.23 -8.77
C LEU A 114 10.55 -14.25 -7.25
N ASN A 115 11.27 -15.14 -6.57
CA ASN A 115 11.25 -15.22 -5.11
C ASN A 115 11.70 -13.91 -4.46
N GLY A 116 12.72 -13.25 -5.00
CA GLY A 116 13.14 -11.93 -4.52
C GLY A 116 12.03 -10.88 -4.60
N ALA A 117 11.31 -10.83 -5.72
CA ALA A 117 10.18 -9.93 -5.90
C ALA A 117 9.02 -10.26 -4.95
N TYR A 118 8.68 -11.54 -4.79
CA TYR A 118 7.63 -11.99 -3.87
C TYR A 118 7.99 -11.69 -2.41
N THR A 119 9.23 -11.94 -2.00
CA THR A 119 9.71 -11.59 -0.66
C THR A 119 9.61 -10.09 -0.42
N ALA A 120 10.01 -9.26 -1.39
CA ALA A 120 9.91 -7.82 -1.28
C ALA A 120 8.45 -7.32 -1.19
N PHE A 121 7.54 -7.93 -1.95
CA PHE A 121 6.10 -7.64 -1.87
C PHE A 121 5.47 -8.10 -0.54
N ASN A 122 5.79 -9.31 -0.09
CA ASN A 122 5.28 -9.85 1.17
C ASN A 122 5.87 -9.12 2.38
N GLY A 123 7.05 -8.51 2.23
CA GLY A 123 7.70 -7.69 3.27
C GLY A 123 7.01 -6.36 3.56
N THR A 124 5.99 -5.95 2.80
CA THR A 124 5.34 -4.63 2.98
C THR A 124 4.26 -4.60 4.06
N THR A 125 4.33 -5.48 5.06
CA THR A 125 3.30 -5.60 6.10
C THR A 125 3.13 -4.31 6.91
N LYS A 126 4.22 -3.57 7.15
CA LYS A 126 4.20 -2.30 7.89
C LYS A 126 3.48 -1.21 7.10
N GLU A 127 3.79 -1.08 5.82
CA GLU A 127 3.17 -0.12 4.91
C GLU A 127 1.67 -0.44 4.75
N ARG A 128 1.29 -1.72 4.60
CA ARG A 128 -0.12 -2.14 4.57
C ARG A 128 -0.86 -1.74 5.85
N ALA A 129 -0.26 -1.99 7.02
CA ALA A 129 -0.86 -1.62 8.29
C ALA A 129 -1.00 -0.09 8.44
N ALA A 130 0.01 0.67 8.01
CA ALA A 130 0.01 2.12 8.05
C ALA A 130 -1.11 2.71 7.17
N VAL A 131 -1.25 2.25 5.92
CA VAL A 131 -2.30 2.74 5.03
C VAL A 131 -3.69 2.38 5.53
N VAL A 132 -3.92 1.16 6.04
CA VAL A 132 -5.22 0.74 6.58
C VAL A 132 -5.59 1.60 7.79
N LYS A 133 -4.65 1.81 8.71
CA LYS A 133 -4.85 2.67 9.89
C LYS A 133 -5.19 4.09 9.47
N ASN A 134 -4.42 4.67 8.55
CA ASN A 134 -4.63 6.04 8.08
C ASN A 134 -5.98 6.19 7.37
N VAL A 135 -6.34 5.28 6.46
CA VAL A 135 -7.63 5.29 5.75
C VAL A 135 -8.80 5.22 6.75
N LYS A 136 -8.70 4.40 7.79
CA LYS A 136 -9.72 4.33 8.83
C LYS A 136 -9.83 5.64 9.63
N GLN A 137 -8.70 6.27 9.94
CA GLN A 137 -8.65 7.49 10.75
C GLN A 137 -9.13 8.72 9.96
N GLU A 138 -8.61 8.92 8.75
CA GLU A 138 -8.83 10.11 7.92
C GLU A 138 -10.12 10.00 7.10
N CYS A 139 -10.35 8.85 6.48
CA CYS A 139 -11.43 8.67 5.51
C CYS A 139 -12.65 7.93 6.07
N LYS A 140 -12.54 7.39 7.29
CA LYS A 140 -13.58 6.56 7.94
C LYS A 140 -14.00 5.34 7.10
N ILE A 141 -13.11 4.86 6.22
CA ILE A 141 -13.30 3.66 5.41
C ILE A 141 -12.61 2.48 6.11
N THR A 142 -13.25 1.32 6.14
CA THR A 142 -12.66 0.10 6.69
C THR A 142 -12.23 -0.81 5.55
N LEU A 143 -10.92 -0.93 5.35
CA LEU A 143 -10.33 -1.90 4.42
C LEU A 143 -10.17 -3.26 5.12
N LYS A 144 -10.39 -4.33 4.36
CA LYS A 144 -10.29 -5.73 4.82
C LYS A 144 -8.89 -6.32 4.61
#